data_AF-A0A0N4TBT9-F1
#
_entry.id   AF-A0A0N4TBT9-F1
#
_cell.length_a   1.000
_cell.length_b   1.000
_cell.length_c   1.000
_cell.angle_alpha   90.00
_cell.angle_beta   90.00
_cell.angle_gamma   90.00
#
_symmetry.space_group_name_H-M   'P 1'
#
loop_
_entity.id
_entity.type
_entity.pdbx_description
1 polymer ?
#
loop_
_entity_poly.entity_id
_entity_poly.type
_entity_poly.pdbx_seq_one_letter_code
_entity_poly.pdbx_strand_id
1 'polypeptide(L)'
;MLSWLTTFVRGIIFEAERVKVTAQSLIADADEEKRDGCEMQNALLHTALFHKDSNYMCGLVQLEEFHKNVLMLTKENPTYVIDKLEKLREALMNAPINLHIICNTEKIMPFLPTSFAWLYRDRKFNCELSRNFRVS
;
A
#
# COMPACT_ATOMS: atom_id res chain seq x y z
N MET A 1 16.64 0.33 10.65
CA MET A 1 15.49 0.47 9.73
C MET A 1 15.10 -0.86 9.10
N LEU A 2 16.02 -1.64 8.50
CA LEU A 2 15.73 -2.99 8.00
C LEU A 2 15.20 -3.95 9.08
N SER A 3 15.73 -3.89 10.31
CA SER A 3 15.23 -4.68 11.43
C SER A 3 13.75 -4.42 11.75
N TRP A 4 13.32 -3.16 11.64
CA TRP A 4 11.94 -2.76 11.91
C TRP A 4 10.99 -3.27 10.83
N LEU A 5 11.40 -3.27 9.57
CA LEU A 5 10.61 -3.87 8.49
C LEU A 5 10.43 -5.37 8.72
N THR A 6 11.50 -6.09 9.04
CA THR A 6 11.41 -7.53 9.35
C THR A 6 10.48 -7.79 10.53
N THR A 7 10.60 -7.01 11.61
CA THR A 7 9.71 -7.11 12.77
C THR A 7 8.26 -6.77 12.41
N PHE A 8 8.04 -5.73 11.61
CA PHE A 8 6.70 -5.31 11.24
C PHE A 8 6.03 -6.35 10.37
N VAL A 9 6.72 -6.95 9.39
CA VAL A 9 6.02 -7.85 8.47
C VAL A 9 6.04 -9.31 8.91
N ARG A 10 7.06 -9.78 9.64
CA ARG A 10 7.11 -11.17 10.17
C ARG A 10 6.69 -11.29 11.64
N GLY A 11 6.89 -10.24 12.43
CA GLY A 11 6.63 -10.26 13.87
C GLY A 11 5.20 -9.87 14.27
N ILE A 12 4.35 -9.45 13.32
CA ILE A 12 2.93 -9.21 13.60
C ILE A 12 2.25 -10.54 13.89
N ILE A 13 1.59 -10.59 15.05
CA ILE A 13 0.66 -11.64 15.44
C ILE A 13 -0.76 -11.10 15.22
N PHE A 14 -1.56 -11.82 14.43
CA PHE A 14 -2.97 -11.48 14.23
C PHE A 14 -3.81 -12.04 15.38
N GLU A 15 -4.43 -11.15 16.15
CA GLU A 15 -5.30 -11.49 17.27
C GLU A 15 -6.73 -11.07 16.96
N ALA A 16 -7.70 -11.93 17.28
CA ALA A 16 -9.10 -11.69 16.93
C ALA A 16 -9.65 -10.37 17.50
N GLU A 17 -9.32 -10.03 18.74
CA GLU A 17 -9.79 -8.78 19.36
C GLU A 17 -9.22 -7.55 18.65
N ARG A 18 -7.94 -7.59 18.24
CA ARG A 18 -7.32 -6.49 17.49
C ARG A 18 -7.97 -6.36 16.11
N VAL A 19 -8.27 -7.47 15.45
CA VAL A 19 -8.99 -7.48 14.17
C VAL A 19 -10.39 -6.89 14.31
N LYS A 20 -11.13 -7.21 15.38
CA LYS A 20 -12.46 -6.62 15.64
C LYS A 20 -12.38 -5.11 15.79
N VAL A 21 -11.45 -4.61 16.62
CA VAL A 21 -11.28 -3.17 16.86
C VAL A 21 -10.90 -2.46 15.56
N THR A 22 -9.98 -3.02 14.78
CA THR A 22 -9.60 -2.45 13.47
C THR A 22 -10.77 -2.45 12.49
N ALA A 23 -11.54 -3.54 12.39
CA ALA A 23 -12.71 -3.59 11.52
C ALA A 23 -13.79 -2.55 11.93
N GLN A 24 -14.00 -2.33 13.22
CA GLN A 24 -14.90 -1.29 13.73
C GLN A 24 -14.41 0.12 13.37
N SER A 25 -13.11 0.40 13.51
CA SER A 25 -12.52 1.67 13.09
C SER A 25 -12.74 1.91 11.60
N LEU A 26 -12.45 0.91 10.76
CA LEU A 26 -12.61 1.04 9.30
C LEU A 26 -14.06 1.25 8.86
N ILE A 27 -15.04 0.74 9.60
CA ILE A 27 -16.46 1.03 9.37
C ILE A 27 -16.77 2.48 9.73
N ALA A 28 -16.28 2.95 10.88
CA ALA A 28 -16.47 4.34 11.32
C ALA A 28 -15.81 5.34 10.35
N ASP A 29 -14.61 5.03 9.86
CA ASP A 29 -13.90 5.82 8.86
C ASP A 29 -14.70 5.86 7.55
N ALA A 30 -15.23 4.73 7.08
CA ALA A 30 -16.10 4.70 5.90
C ALA A 30 -17.39 5.53 6.07
N ASP A 31 -17.98 5.55 7.27
CA ASP A 31 -19.14 6.39 7.58
C ASP A 31 -18.80 7.88 7.57
N GLU A 32 -17.57 8.26 7.95
CA GLU A 32 -17.09 9.64 7.87
C GLU A 32 -16.81 10.05 6.42
N GLU A 33 -16.14 9.20 5.65
CA GLU A 33 -15.83 9.43 4.24
C GLU A 33 -17.09 9.60 3.38
N LYS A 34 -18.19 8.92 3.73
CA LYS A 34 -19.51 9.14 3.08
C LYS A 34 -20.09 10.53 3.30
N ARG A 35 -19.69 11.21 4.38
CA ARG A 35 -20.12 12.59 4.68
C ARG A 35 -19.29 13.61 3.92
N ASP A 36 -18.10 13.23 3.47
CA ASP A 36 -17.29 14.05 2.56
C ASP A 36 -17.83 13.92 1.13
N GLY A 37 -18.39 15.02 0.63
CA GLY A 37 -18.93 15.08 -0.73
C GLY A 37 -17.89 14.86 -1.82
N CYS A 38 -16.62 15.21 -1.58
CA CYS A 38 -15.53 15.00 -2.53
C CYS A 38 -15.20 13.50 -2.65
N GLU A 39 -15.05 12.83 -1.51
CA GLU A 39 -14.72 11.40 -1.47
C GLU A 39 -15.90 10.55 -1.98
N MET A 40 -17.14 10.92 -1.64
CA MET A 40 -18.32 10.26 -2.17
C MET A 40 -18.48 10.48 -3.69
N GLN A 41 -18.19 11.69 -4.20
CA GLN A 41 -18.18 11.95 -5.64
C GLN A 41 -17.14 11.07 -6.35
N ASN A 42 -15.92 11.01 -5.82
CA ASN A 42 -14.86 10.17 -6.37
C ASN A 42 -15.25 8.69 -6.35
N ALA A 43 -15.79 8.20 -5.22
CA ALA A 43 -16.23 6.82 -5.08
C ALA A 43 -17.30 6.43 -6.11
N LEU A 44 -18.29 7.30 -6.33
CA LEU A 44 -19.33 7.10 -7.34
C LEU A 44 -18.79 7.15 -8.77
N LEU A 45 -17.93 8.11 -9.07
CA LEU A 45 -17.30 8.24 -10.39
C LEU A 45 -16.51 6.98 -10.72
N HIS A 46 -15.68 6.49 -9.79
CA HIS A 46 -14.90 5.27 -9.99
C HIS A 46 -15.76 4.01 -10.09
N THR A 47 -16.93 3.98 -9.45
CA THR A 47 -17.88 2.86 -9.58
C THR A 47 -18.57 2.88 -10.94
N ALA A 48 -18.81 4.07 -11.51
CA ALA A 48 -19.44 4.24 -12.82
C ALA A 48 -18.48 4.01 -13.99
N LEU A 49 -17.19 4.23 -13.80
CA LEU A 49 -16.17 4.06 -14.85
C LEU A 49 -15.67 2.61 -14.88
N PHE A 50 -15.92 1.92 -16.01
CA PHE A 50 -15.33 0.61 -16.26
C PHE A 50 -13.84 0.74 -16.58
N HIS A 51 -13.00 0.08 -15.78
CA HIS A 51 -11.58 -0.06 -16.06
C HIS A 51 -11.24 -1.54 -16.26
N LYS A 52 -10.79 -1.88 -17.47
CA LYS A 52 -10.53 -3.26 -17.93
C LYS A 52 -9.54 -4.04 -17.05
N ASP A 53 -8.60 -3.34 -16.41
CA ASP A 53 -7.52 -3.93 -15.60
C ASP A 53 -7.61 -3.55 -14.10
N SER A 54 -8.74 -3.02 -13.63
CA SER A 54 -8.78 -2.47 -12.27
C SER A 54 -9.31 -3.44 -11.22
N ASN A 55 -8.45 -3.79 -10.26
CA ASN A 55 -8.88 -4.18 -8.91
C ASN A 55 -9.23 -2.93 -8.09
N TYR A 56 -10.07 -2.01 -8.61
CA TYR A 56 -10.41 -0.75 -7.93
C TYR A 56 -11.50 -0.97 -6.86
N MET A 57 -11.19 -1.84 -5.90
CA MET A 57 -12.00 -2.12 -4.72
C MET A 57 -11.15 -1.82 -3.48
N CYS A 58 -10.68 -0.58 -3.38
CA CYS A 58 -9.80 -0.15 -2.29
C CYS A 58 -10.27 1.12 -1.57
N GLY A 59 -11.34 1.76 -2.02
CA GLY A 59 -11.88 2.91 -1.30
C GLY A 59 -12.63 2.47 -0.04
N LEU A 60 -12.50 3.25 1.03
CA LEU A 60 -13.10 2.96 2.34
C LEU A 60 -14.63 2.80 2.25
N VAL A 61 -15.27 3.64 1.43
CA VAL A 61 -16.71 3.60 1.19
C VAL A 61 -17.13 2.29 0.51
N GLN A 62 -16.41 1.86 -0.53
CA GLN A 62 -16.72 0.62 -1.25
C GLN A 62 -16.47 -0.63 -0.40
N LEU A 63 -15.53 -0.56 0.53
CA LEU A 63 -15.14 -1.68 1.40
C LEU A 63 -15.93 -1.75 2.71
N GLU A 64 -16.85 -0.82 2.97
CA GLU A 64 -17.61 -0.78 4.23
C GLU A 64 -18.37 -2.10 4.50
N GLU A 65 -19.08 -2.64 3.50
CA GLU A 65 -19.80 -3.91 3.63
C GLU A 65 -18.83 -5.07 3.88
N PHE A 66 -17.68 -5.05 3.21
CA PHE A 66 -16.61 -6.02 3.48
C PHE A 66 -16.12 -5.92 4.93
N HIS A 67 -15.88 -4.72 5.47
CA HIS A 67 -15.46 -4.51 6.87
C HIS A 67 -16.53 -5.00 7.86
N LYS A 68 -17.82 -4.76 7.58
CA LYS A 68 -18.95 -5.29 8.38
C LYS A 68 -18.97 -6.81 8.39
N ASN A 69 -18.76 -7.44 7.23
CA ASN A 69 -18.67 -8.89 7.10
C ASN A 69 -17.47 -9.46 7.83
N VAL A 70 -16.30 -8.82 7.75
CA VAL A 70 -15.10 -9.21 8.51
C VAL A 70 -15.37 -9.12 10.01
N LEU A 71 -16.01 -8.04 10.48
CA LEU A 71 -16.36 -7.88 11.90
C LEU A 71 -17.30 -8.99 12.39
N MET A 72 -18.32 -9.33 11.60
CA MET A 72 -19.25 -10.41 11.89
C MET A 72 -18.52 -11.77 11.95
N LEU A 73 -17.77 -12.11 10.90
CA LEU A 73 -17.00 -13.35 10.83
C LEU A 73 -15.96 -13.46 11.93
N THR A 74 -15.35 -12.36 12.37
CA THR A 74 -14.38 -12.40 13.48
C THR A 74 -15.06 -12.69 14.82
N LYS A 75 -16.36 -12.35 14.97
CA LYS A 75 -17.15 -12.70 16.17
C LYS A 75 -17.60 -14.16 16.14
N GLU A 76 -18.03 -14.66 14.98
CA GLU A 76 -18.60 -16.00 14.83
C GLU A 76 -17.52 -17.09 14.66
N ASN A 77 -16.49 -16.81 13.87
CA ASN A 77 -15.43 -17.74 13.52
C ASN A 77 -14.05 -17.02 13.43
N PRO A 78 -13.47 -16.64 14.58
CA PRO A 78 -12.23 -15.86 14.63
C PRO A 78 -11.04 -16.59 14.00
N THR A 79 -10.97 -17.92 14.12
CA THR A 79 -9.86 -18.72 13.58
C THR A 79 -9.82 -18.69 12.07
N TYR A 80 -11.00 -18.71 11.41
CA TYR A 80 -11.09 -18.58 9.95
C TYR A 80 -10.52 -17.24 9.46
N VAL A 81 -10.88 -16.13 10.11
CA VAL A 81 -10.40 -14.80 9.72
C VAL A 81 -8.89 -14.68 9.92
N ILE A 82 -8.37 -15.17 11.05
CA ILE A 82 -6.93 -15.20 11.32
C ILE A 82 -6.19 -16.03 10.26
N ASP A 83 -6.67 -17.23 9.93
CA ASP A 83 -6.07 -18.07 8.88
C ASP A 83 -6.04 -17.37 7.51
N LYS A 84 -7.08 -16.60 7.17
CA LYS A 84 -7.10 -15.78 5.94
C LYS A 84 -6.09 -14.65 5.95
N LEU A 85 -5.94 -13.95 7.07
CA LEU A 85 -4.93 -12.89 7.22
C LEU A 85 -3.51 -13.48 7.14
N GLU A 86 -3.31 -14.66 7.70
CA GLU A 86 -2.03 -15.35 7.62
C GLU A 86 -1.69 -15.79 6.20
N LYS A 87 -2.65 -16.35 5.47
CA LYS A 87 -2.49 -16.67 4.06
C LYS A 87 -2.19 -15.43 3.22
N LEU A 88 -2.80 -14.29 3.53
CA LEU A 88 -2.50 -13.03 2.87
C LEU A 88 -1.06 -12.57 3.15
N ARG A 89 -0.60 -12.66 4.40
CA ARG A 89 0.80 -12.35 4.75
C ARG A 89 1.78 -13.19 3.94
N GLU A 90 1.55 -14.51 3.87
CA GLU A 90 2.38 -15.42 3.09
C GLU A 90 2.36 -15.07 1.60
N ALA A 91 1.19 -14.75 1.03
CA ALA A 91 1.09 -14.36 -0.37
C ALA A 91 1.86 -13.06 -0.66
N LEU A 92 1.75 -12.05 0.22
CA LEU A 92 2.47 -10.78 0.07
C LEU A 92 3.98 -10.94 0.22
N MET A 93 4.43 -11.84 1.11
CA MET A 93 5.86 -12.14 1.31
C MET A 93 6.51 -12.84 0.14
N ASN A 94 5.76 -13.67 -0.58
CA ASN A 94 6.24 -14.45 -1.71
C ASN A 94 6.05 -13.73 -3.06
N ALA A 95 5.36 -12.59 -3.07
CA ALA A 95 5.17 -11.80 -4.28
C ALA A 95 6.47 -11.11 -4.71
N PRO A 96 6.67 -10.85 -6.02
CA PRO A 96 7.76 -10.00 -6.49
C PRO A 96 7.69 -8.60 -5.87
N ILE A 97 8.78 -8.16 -5.23
CA ILE A 97 8.84 -6.86 -4.56
C ILE A 97 9.53 -5.84 -5.47
N ASN A 98 8.83 -4.76 -5.79
CA ASN A 98 9.41 -3.57 -6.40
C ASN A 98 9.82 -2.59 -5.30
N LEU A 99 11.12 -2.31 -5.17
CA LEU A 99 11.65 -1.42 -4.14
C LEU A 99 12.02 -0.06 -4.74
N HIS A 100 11.41 1.00 -4.24
CA HIS A 100 11.74 2.39 -4.59
C HIS A 100 12.54 3.04 -3.46
N ILE A 101 13.77 3.47 -3.74
CA ILE A 101 14.67 4.10 -2.76
C ILE A 101 14.92 5.55 -3.18
N ILE A 102 14.60 6.49 -2.28
CA ILE A 102 14.92 7.91 -2.43
C ILE A 102 16.07 8.23 -1.48
N CYS A 103 17.21 8.63 -2.03
CA CYS A 103 18.39 8.91 -1.23
C CYS A 103 19.38 9.84 -1.95
N ASN A 104 20.30 10.44 -1.19
CA ASN A 104 21.43 11.15 -1.78
C ASN A 104 22.46 10.12 -2.28
N THR A 105 22.66 10.08 -3.59
CA THR A 105 23.57 9.15 -4.25
C THR A 105 25.01 9.29 -3.78
N GLU A 106 25.48 10.51 -3.51
CA GLU A 106 26.87 10.76 -3.09
C GLU A 106 27.21 10.10 -1.75
N LYS A 107 26.22 9.97 -0.86
CA LYS A 107 26.40 9.36 0.47
C LYS A 107 26.35 7.83 0.46
N ILE A 108 25.82 7.24 -0.61
CA ILE A 108 25.56 5.79 -0.67
C ILE A 108 26.46 5.11 -1.71
N MET A 109 26.93 5.86 -2.72
CA MET A 109 27.90 5.42 -3.72
C MET A 109 29.12 4.67 -3.16
N PRO A 110 29.75 5.08 -2.04
CA PRO A 110 30.89 4.35 -1.49
C PRO A 110 30.57 2.94 -0.99
N PHE A 111 29.29 2.65 -0.74
CA PHE A 111 28.84 1.41 -0.10
C PHE A 111 28.08 0.47 -1.06
N LEU A 112 27.87 0.90 -2.32
CA LEU A 112 27.08 0.15 -3.28
C LEU A 112 27.95 -0.84 -4.08
N PRO A 113 27.53 -2.11 -4.18
CA PRO A 113 28.19 -3.07 -5.04
C PRO A 113 28.20 -2.62 -6.51
N THR A 114 29.29 -2.92 -7.22
CA THR A 114 29.44 -2.60 -8.65
C THR A 114 28.35 -3.24 -9.53
N SER A 115 27.73 -4.34 -9.08
CA SER A 115 26.58 -4.97 -9.74
C SER A 115 25.35 -4.06 -9.85
N PHE A 116 25.24 -3.01 -9.03
CA PHE A 116 24.17 -2.01 -9.09
C PHE A 116 24.55 -0.77 -9.91
N ALA A 117 25.68 -0.78 -10.63
CA ALA A 117 26.13 0.37 -11.42
C ALA A 117 25.11 0.84 -12.48
N TRP A 118 24.20 -0.03 -12.93
CA TRP A 118 23.11 0.31 -13.84
C TRP A 118 22.11 1.31 -13.24
N LEU A 119 21.95 1.36 -11.92
CA LEU A 119 20.99 2.21 -11.22
C LEU A 119 21.31 3.72 -11.33
N TYR A 120 22.53 4.06 -11.74
CA TYR A 120 23.03 5.44 -11.82
C TYR A 120 23.53 5.81 -13.22
N ARG A 121 23.49 4.88 -14.18
CA ARG A 121 24.05 5.10 -15.53
C ARG A 121 23.21 6.07 -16.36
N ASP A 122 22.00 6.43 -15.91
CA ASP A 122 20.98 7.08 -16.74
C ASP A 122 20.44 8.44 -16.24
N ARG A 123 21.28 9.28 -15.64
CA ARG A 123 20.89 10.68 -15.31
C ARG A 123 21.78 11.78 -15.88
N LYS A 124 22.90 11.46 -16.54
CA LYS A 124 23.71 12.51 -17.19
C LYS A 124 23.05 13.07 -18.46
N PHE A 125 22.17 12.33 -19.13
CA PHE A 125 21.54 12.78 -20.37
C PHE A 125 20.47 13.89 -20.18
N ASN A 126 19.79 13.96 -19.04
CA ASN A 126 18.68 14.91 -18.85
C ASN A 126 19.07 16.23 -18.16
N CYS A 127 20.29 16.35 -17.61
CA CYS A 127 20.73 17.57 -16.93
C CYS A 127 21.45 18.58 -17.84
N GLU A 128 21.87 18.18 -19.05
CA GLU A 128 22.49 19.09 -20.02
C GLU A 128 21.44 19.84 -20.86
N LEU A 129 20.28 19.22 -21.13
CA LEU A 129 19.19 19.85 -21.89
C LEU A 129 18.52 21.03 -21.16
N SER A 130 18.51 21.04 -19.82
CA SER A 130 17.91 22.12 -19.03
C SER A 130 18.84 23.33 -18.81
N ARG A 131 20.13 23.22 -19.11
CA ARG A 131 21.07 24.36 -19.06
C ARG A 131 21.12 25.17 -20.35
N ASN A 132 20.72 24.58 -21.49
CA ASN A 132 20.80 25.24 -22.80
C ASN A 132 19.56 26.08 -23.18
N PHE A 133 18.52 26.13 -22.32
CA PHE A 133 17.30 26.92 -22.56
C PHE A 133 17.25 28.28 -21.85
N ARG A 134 18.38 28.78 -21.34
CA ARG A 134 18.51 30.14 -20.76
C ARG A 134 19.58 30.99 -21.43
N VAL A 135 19.57 31.10 -22.77
CA VAL A 135 20.08 32.31 -23.45
C VAL A 135 19.38 32.44 -24.81
N SER A 136 18.40 33.33 -24.88
CA SER A 136 17.99 34.06 -26.08
C SER A 136 17.12 35.23 -25.65
#